data_AF-A0A9R0VDQ4-F1
#
_entry.id   AF-A0A9R0VDQ4-F1
#
_cell.length_a   1.000
_cell.length_b   1.000
_cell.length_c   1.000
_cell.angle_alpha   90.00
_cell.angle_beta   90.00
_cell.angle_gamma   90.00
#
_symmetry.space_group_name_H-M   'P 1'
#
loop_
_entity.id
_entity.type
_entity.pdbx_description
1 polymer ?
#
loop_
_entity_poly.entity_id
_entity_poly.type
_entity_poly.pdbx_seq_one_letter_code
_entity_poly.pdbx_strand_id
1 'polypeptide(L)'
;MAEAATGGEDAYFIEDNGWFGVADGVGQWSFEGINAGLYARELMDGCKKVIAESEGGSELAPEQVLSKAAAEASSPGSSTVLVAHFDGQLLHVSNIGDSGFLVIRNGEVCAKSKPMVYGFNFPHQIEKGVDPLTLVENYTIDIEEGDIIIAATDGLFDNVYEQEMAAMISKSLQADLKPAEMAEHLAARAHEVGRSGAGRSPFSDSAVAAGYLGFSGGKLDDTAIVVSIVRRSEA
;
A
#
# COMPACT_ATOMS: atom_id res chain seq x y z
N MET A 1 -10.35 -12.66 16.82
CA MET A 1 -11.83 -12.62 16.82
C MET A 1 -12.39 -11.22 17.13
N ALA A 2 -11.61 -10.15 16.93
CA ALA A 2 -12.05 -8.77 17.15
C ALA A 2 -12.04 -7.93 15.84
N GLU A 3 -11.18 -8.22 14.86
CA GLU A 3 -11.07 -7.42 13.62
C GLU A 3 -12.28 -7.55 12.67
N ALA A 4 -12.91 -8.74 12.60
CA ALA A 4 -14.04 -8.95 11.68
C ALA A 4 -15.28 -8.10 12.02
N ALA A 5 -15.34 -7.51 13.23
CA ALA A 5 -16.44 -6.63 13.64
C ALA A 5 -16.19 -5.14 13.36
N THR A 6 -14.94 -4.74 13.06
CA THR A 6 -14.52 -3.33 12.89
C THR A 6 -14.18 -2.95 11.45
N GLY A 7 -14.07 -3.94 10.55
CA GLY A 7 -13.79 -3.71 9.12
C GLY A 7 -12.31 -3.60 8.76
N GLY A 8 -11.41 -4.08 9.64
CA GLY A 8 -9.95 -3.96 9.49
C GLY A 8 -9.41 -2.56 9.79
N GLU A 9 -8.09 -2.45 9.83
CA GLU A 9 -7.30 -1.23 10.05
C GLU A 9 -6.83 -0.61 8.71
N ASP A 10 -6.77 -1.43 7.66
CA ASP A 10 -6.44 -1.02 6.30
C ASP A 10 -7.60 -0.36 5.54
N ALA A 11 -7.25 0.50 4.58
CA ALA A 11 -8.15 1.14 3.64
C ALA A 11 -7.49 1.28 2.26
N TYR A 12 -8.31 1.43 1.21
CA TYR A 12 -7.83 1.71 -0.14
C TYR A 12 -8.87 2.51 -0.93
N PHE A 13 -8.43 3.07 -2.06
CA PHE A 13 -9.32 3.56 -3.11
C PHE A 13 -8.76 3.29 -4.50
N ILE A 14 -9.64 3.24 -5.50
CA ILE A 14 -9.33 3.11 -6.93
C ILE A 14 -10.33 3.97 -7.70
N GLU A 15 -9.86 4.78 -8.65
CA GLU A 15 -10.68 5.58 -9.56
C GLU A 15 -10.34 5.24 -11.02
N ASP A 16 -11.34 5.37 -11.90
CA ASP A 16 -11.24 4.98 -13.32
C ASP A 16 -10.23 5.83 -14.12
N ASN A 17 -9.85 7.00 -13.61
CA ASN A 17 -8.90 7.94 -14.21
C ASN A 17 -7.45 7.69 -13.78
N GLY A 18 -7.13 6.50 -13.28
CA GLY A 18 -5.76 6.06 -12.97
C GLY A 18 -5.26 6.47 -11.59
N TRP A 19 -6.13 6.97 -10.72
CA TRP A 19 -5.81 7.24 -9.32
C TRP A 19 -6.07 6.02 -8.45
N PHE A 20 -5.18 5.78 -7.49
CA PHE A 20 -5.38 4.75 -6.47
C PHE A 20 -4.55 5.07 -5.23
N GLY A 21 -4.90 4.42 -4.12
CA GLY A 21 -4.15 4.55 -2.89
C GLY A 21 -4.46 3.44 -1.91
N VAL A 22 -3.54 3.26 -0.96
CA VAL A 22 -3.67 2.35 0.18
C VAL A 22 -3.24 3.09 1.44
N ALA A 23 -3.83 2.72 2.57
CA ALA A 23 -3.48 3.24 3.88
C ALA A 23 -3.64 2.14 4.92
N ASP A 24 -2.72 2.10 5.86
CA ASP A 24 -2.75 1.20 7.02
C ASP A 24 -2.84 2.06 8.27
N GLY A 25 -3.91 1.86 9.03
CA GLY A 25 -4.16 2.56 10.29
C GLY A 25 -3.40 1.90 11.43
N VAL A 26 -2.57 2.66 12.14
CA VAL A 26 -1.64 2.07 13.12
C VAL A 26 -2.39 1.48 14.33
N GLY A 27 -2.35 0.15 14.48
CA GLY A 27 -3.10 -0.61 15.48
C GLY A 27 -2.85 -0.23 16.95
N GLN A 28 -1.78 0.51 17.27
CA GLN A 28 -1.50 0.97 18.64
C GLN A 28 -2.62 1.85 19.23
N TRP A 29 -3.40 2.54 18.39
CA TRP A 29 -4.56 3.33 18.82
C TRP A 29 -5.68 2.48 19.44
N SER A 30 -5.72 1.17 19.15
CA SER A 30 -6.68 0.25 19.77
C SER A 30 -6.52 0.17 21.30
N PHE A 31 -5.31 0.39 21.84
CA PHE A 31 -5.07 0.45 23.29
C PHE A 31 -5.74 1.64 23.97
N GLU A 32 -6.04 2.69 23.22
CA GLU A 32 -6.79 3.88 23.67
C GLU A 32 -8.30 3.77 23.38
N GLY A 33 -8.76 2.61 22.87
CA GLY A 33 -10.15 2.41 22.48
C GLY A 33 -10.54 3.11 21.17
N ILE A 34 -9.55 3.56 20.39
CA ILE A 34 -9.74 4.18 19.08
C ILE A 34 -9.63 3.09 18.00
N ASN A 35 -10.57 3.06 17.05
CA ASN A 35 -10.49 2.18 15.90
C ASN A 35 -9.43 2.72 14.92
N ALA A 36 -8.31 2.02 14.80
CA ALA A 36 -7.14 2.44 14.04
C ALA A 36 -7.44 2.70 12.55
N GLY A 37 -8.37 1.95 11.96
CA GLY A 37 -8.75 2.15 10.56
C GLY A 37 -9.61 3.38 10.29
N LEU A 38 -10.10 4.11 11.29
CA LEU A 38 -10.93 5.30 11.05
C LEU A 38 -10.15 6.38 10.29
N TYR A 39 -8.92 6.66 10.72
CA TYR A 39 -8.08 7.67 10.08
C TYR A 39 -7.65 7.24 8.67
N ALA A 40 -7.23 5.97 8.49
CA ALA A 40 -6.89 5.42 7.19
C ALA A 40 -8.06 5.52 6.18
N ARG A 41 -9.27 5.13 6.58
CA ARG A 41 -10.48 5.25 5.75
C ARG A 41 -10.81 6.70 5.41
N GLU A 42 -10.73 7.60 6.38
CA GLU A 42 -10.99 9.03 6.15
C GLU A 42 -9.98 9.64 5.18
N LEU A 43 -8.70 9.25 5.23
CA LEU A 43 -7.70 9.67 4.24
C LEU A 43 -8.05 9.19 2.83
N MET A 44 -8.41 7.91 2.67
CA MET A 44 -8.78 7.36 1.36
C MET A 44 -10.07 7.98 0.81
N ASP A 45 -11.09 8.17 1.64
CA ASP A 45 -12.33 8.86 1.27
C ASP A 45 -12.09 10.34 0.93
N GLY A 46 -11.24 11.01 1.69
CA GLY A 46 -10.81 12.38 1.42
C GLY A 46 -10.07 12.52 0.10
N CYS A 47 -9.18 11.58 -0.23
CA CYS A 47 -8.47 11.58 -1.52
C CYS A 47 -9.46 11.48 -2.69
N LYS A 48 -10.40 10.52 -2.64
CA LYS A 48 -11.47 10.39 -3.66
C LYS A 48 -12.27 11.67 -3.81
N LYS A 49 -12.68 12.29 -2.69
CA LYS A 49 -13.42 13.55 -2.70
C LYS A 49 -12.63 14.66 -3.39
N VAL A 50 -11.36 14.85 -3.02
CA VAL A 50 -10.49 15.88 -3.61
C VAL A 50 -10.32 15.67 -5.11
N ILE A 51 -10.13 14.42 -5.56
CA ILE A 51 -10.00 14.07 -6.97
C ILE A 51 -11.30 14.42 -7.73
N ALA A 52 -12.46 14.02 -7.18
CA ALA A 52 -13.76 14.29 -7.80
C ALA A 52 -14.08 15.80 -7.89
N GLU A 53 -13.75 16.57 -6.84
CA GLU A 53 -13.97 18.02 -6.80
C GLU A 53 -12.99 18.81 -7.68
N SER A 54 -11.88 18.20 -8.08
CA SER A 54 -10.83 18.82 -8.91
C SER A 54 -10.87 18.34 -10.37
N GLU A 55 -12.07 18.10 -10.91
CA GLU A 55 -12.28 17.63 -12.30
C GLU A 55 -11.47 16.37 -12.65
N GLY A 56 -11.38 15.43 -11.70
CA GLY A 56 -10.60 14.20 -11.85
C GLY A 56 -9.12 14.35 -11.48
N GLY A 57 -8.73 15.46 -10.86
CA GLY A 57 -7.40 15.65 -10.27
C GLY A 57 -6.26 15.69 -11.29
N SER A 58 -6.52 15.91 -12.57
CA SER A 58 -5.52 15.83 -13.64
C SER A 58 -4.36 16.81 -13.51
N GLU A 59 -4.55 17.93 -12.82
CA GLU A 59 -3.51 18.93 -12.52
C GLU A 59 -2.89 18.79 -11.12
N LEU A 60 -3.32 17.81 -10.33
CA LEU A 60 -2.84 17.61 -8.96
C LEU A 60 -1.78 16.50 -8.91
N ALA A 61 -0.71 16.77 -8.17
CA ALA A 61 0.24 15.74 -7.79
C ALA A 61 -0.31 14.92 -6.59
N PRO A 62 0.09 13.65 -6.42
CA PRO A 62 -0.43 12.81 -5.34
C PRO A 62 -0.26 13.38 -3.93
N GLU A 63 0.86 14.05 -3.64
CA GLU A 63 1.09 14.71 -2.35
C GLU A 63 0.14 15.89 -2.11
N GLN A 64 -0.34 16.55 -3.16
CA GLN A 64 -1.30 17.65 -3.05
C GLN A 64 -2.70 17.12 -2.78
N VAL A 65 -3.08 15.98 -3.38
CA VAL A 65 -4.32 15.27 -3.06
C VAL A 65 -4.31 14.83 -1.61
N LEU A 66 -3.21 14.20 -1.17
CA LEU A 66 -3.04 13.75 0.21
C LEU A 66 -3.06 14.92 1.21
N SER A 67 -2.39 16.04 0.91
CA SER A 67 -2.39 17.25 1.75
C SER A 67 -3.78 17.83 1.94
N LYS A 68 -4.57 17.95 0.87
CA LYS A 68 -5.96 18.40 0.97
C LYS A 68 -6.83 17.43 1.77
N ALA A 69 -6.69 16.12 1.53
CA ALA A 69 -7.44 15.09 2.27
C ALA A 69 -7.09 15.11 3.77
N ALA A 70 -5.81 15.17 4.12
CA ALA A 70 -5.34 15.21 5.51
C ALA A 70 -5.76 16.50 6.24
N ALA A 71 -5.85 17.63 5.53
CA ALA A 71 -6.32 18.90 6.11
C ALA A 71 -7.80 18.87 6.52
N GLU A 72 -8.63 18.06 5.84
CA GLU A 72 -10.04 17.86 6.18
C GLU A 72 -10.26 16.73 7.18
N ALA A 73 -9.29 15.82 7.35
CA ALA A 73 -9.41 14.66 8.21
C ALA A 73 -9.52 15.05 9.71
N SER A 74 -10.46 14.42 10.40
CA SER A 74 -10.89 14.78 11.74
C SER A 74 -10.85 13.62 12.73
N SER A 75 -10.82 12.38 12.23
CA SER A 75 -10.73 11.16 13.04
C SER A 75 -9.43 11.13 13.84
N PRO A 76 -9.48 10.62 15.08
CA PRO A 76 -8.26 10.33 15.82
C PRO A 76 -7.55 9.14 15.18
N GLY A 77 -6.22 9.11 15.31
CA GLY A 77 -5.41 8.03 14.77
C GLY A 77 -4.18 8.53 14.02
N SER A 78 -3.46 7.57 13.47
CA SER A 78 -2.33 7.76 12.58
C SER A 78 -2.36 6.66 11.53
N SER A 79 -1.69 6.90 10.41
CA SER A 79 -1.70 5.95 9.31
C SER A 79 -0.42 6.03 8.48
N THR A 80 0.03 4.91 7.94
CA THR A 80 0.89 4.90 6.76
C THR A 80 0.00 5.10 5.52
N VAL A 81 0.53 5.69 4.46
CA VAL A 81 -0.30 6.02 3.29
C VAL A 81 0.52 6.08 2.02
N LEU A 82 -0.05 5.55 0.95
CA LEU A 82 0.43 5.70 -0.41
C LEU A 82 -0.71 6.21 -1.29
N VAL A 83 -0.45 7.28 -2.03
CA VAL A 83 -1.34 7.80 -3.08
C VAL A 83 -0.57 7.81 -4.40
N ALA A 84 -1.19 7.34 -5.47
CA ALA A 84 -0.57 7.25 -6.77
C ALA A 84 -1.52 7.67 -7.89
N HIS A 85 -0.94 8.18 -8.98
CA HIS A 85 -1.65 8.56 -10.19
C HIS A 85 -0.84 8.16 -11.42
N PHE A 86 -1.48 7.45 -12.35
CA PHE A 86 -0.95 7.23 -13.69
C PHE A 86 -1.53 8.29 -14.64
N ASP A 87 -0.69 9.19 -15.14
CA ASP A 87 -1.10 10.31 -15.99
C ASP A 87 -1.20 9.97 -17.50
N GLY A 88 -1.05 8.68 -17.84
CA GLY A 88 -0.97 8.18 -19.21
C GLY A 88 0.46 8.09 -19.77
N GLN A 89 1.45 8.61 -19.07
CA GLN A 89 2.88 8.53 -19.43
C GLN A 89 3.71 7.98 -18.26
N LEU A 90 3.55 8.56 -17.07
CA LEU A 90 4.33 8.29 -15.87
C LEU A 90 3.41 7.88 -14.73
N LEU A 91 3.92 7.02 -13.85
CA LEU A 91 3.32 6.78 -12.55
C LEU A 91 3.95 7.72 -11.53
N HIS A 92 3.13 8.58 -10.94
CA HIS A 92 3.49 9.45 -9.82
C HIS A 92 3.01 8.81 -8.53
N VAL A 93 3.87 8.75 -7.52
CA VAL A 93 3.54 8.14 -6.22
C VAL A 93 4.05 9.03 -5.09
N SER A 94 3.23 9.22 -4.06
CA SER A 94 3.64 9.82 -2.78
C SER A 94 3.38 8.82 -1.67
N ASN A 95 4.42 8.52 -0.88
CA ASN A 95 4.37 7.52 0.19
C ASN A 95 4.78 8.13 1.54
N ILE A 96 4.14 7.67 2.62
CA ILE A 96 4.55 7.87 4.01
C ILE A 96 4.44 6.52 4.71
N GLY A 97 5.54 6.02 5.23
CA GLY A 97 5.59 4.77 6.01
C GLY A 97 6.07 3.57 5.19
N ASP A 98 5.65 2.39 5.59
CA ASP A 98 6.04 1.09 5.04
C ASP A 98 4.94 0.39 4.22
N SER A 99 3.80 1.05 4.02
CA SER A 99 3.06 0.91 2.76
C SER A 99 4.00 1.16 1.57
N GLY A 100 3.68 0.60 0.41
CA GLY A 100 4.60 0.67 -0.72
C GLY A 100 4.04 0.23 -2.05
N PHE A 101 4.89 0.37 -3.07
CA PHE A 101 4.59 -0.09 -4.42
C PHE A 101 5.71 -0.95 -5.00
N LEU A 102 5.33 -1.77 -5.98
CA LEU A 102 6.20 -2.60 -6.81
C LEU A 102 5.74 -2.48 -8.26
N VAL A 103 6.66 -2.22 -9.18
CA VAL A 103 6.40 -2.31 -10.62
C VAL A 103 7.14 -3.53 -11.17
N ILE A 104 6.37 -4.41 -11.83
CA ILE A 104 6.87 -5.62 -12.48
C ILE A 104 6.76 -5.45 -13.98
N ARG A 105 7.89 -5.57 -14.68
CA ARG A 105 8.01 -5.54 -16.14
C ARG A 105 8.63 -6.85 -16.61
N ASN A 106 7.98 -7.53 -17.55
CA ASN A 106 8.47 -8.80 -18.11
C ASN A 106 8.83 -9.87 -17.05
N GLY A 107 8.08 -9.90 -15.95
CA GLY A 107 8.30 -10.85 -14.85
C GLY A 107 9.41 -10.49 -13.88
N GLU A 108 10.04 -9.32 -14.03
CA GLU A 108 11.08 -8.81 -13.14
C GLU A 108 10.65 -7.51 -12.46
N VAL A 109 11.14 -7.27 -11.24
CA VAL A 109 10.89 -6.03 -10.50
C VAL A 109 11.80 -4.93 -11.05
N CYS A 110 11.21 -3.87 -11.61
CA CYS A 110 11.96 -2.75 -12.20
C CYS A 110 11.93 -1.47 -11.36
N ALA A 111 10.90 -1.27 -10.53
CA ALA A 111 10.81 -0.15 -9.60
C ALA A 111 10.08 -0.56 -8.31
N LYS A 112 10.41 0.11 -7.19
CA LYS A 112 9.74 -0.07 -5.90
C LYS A 112 9.97 1.13 -4.99
N SER A 113 9.08 1.32 -4.01
CA SER A 113 9.34 2.22 -2.88
C SER A 113 10.36 1.62 -1.90
N LYS A 114 10.89 2.46 -1.02
CA LYS A 114 11.63 2.03 0.16
C LYS A 114 10.75 2.22 1.40
N PRO A 115 10.71 1.27 2.34
CA PRO A 115 10.01 1.47 3.61
C PRO A 115 10.58 2.67 4.38
N MET A 116 9.71 3.56 4.83
CA MET A 116 10.07 4.74 5.62
C MET A 116 9.84 4.44 7.10
N VAL A 117 10.90 4.15 7.83
CA VAL A 117 10.83 3.70 9.23
C VAL A 117 11.81 4.44 10.12
N TYR A 118 11.42 4.68 11.38
CA TYR A 118 12.34 5.13 12.43
C TYR A 118 13.20 3.98 12.96
N GLY A 119 12.67 2.76 12.90
CA GLY A 119 13.29 1.53 13.36
C GLY A 119 12.47 0.31 12.95
N PHE A 120 12.94 -0.89 13.30
CA PHE A 120 12.24 -2.13 12.99
C PHE A 120 10.79 -2.09 13.52
N ASN A 121 9.84 -2.32 12.61
CA ASN A 121 8.40 -2.32 12.90
C ASN A 121 7.90 -1.02 13.55
N PHE A 122 8.51 0.12 13.16
CA PHE A 122 8.10 1.45 13.60
C PHE A 122 8.13 2.44 12.42
N PRO A 123 7.07 2.46 11.58
CA PRO A 123 7.02 3.29 10.40
C PRO A 123 6.86 4.77 10.69
N HIS A 124 7.21 5.59 9.70
CA HIS A 124 6.71 6.95 9.62
C HIS A 124 5.20 6.92 9.41
N GLN A 125 4.49 7.78 10.11
CA GLN A 125 3.03 7.85 10.05
C GLN A 125 2.61 9.31 9.91
N ILE A 126 1.50 9.54 9.21
CA ILE A 126 0.80 10.81 9.27
C ILE A 126 -0.24 10.76 10.40
N GLU A 127 -0.27 11.81 11.20
CA GLU A 127 -1.26 12.02 12.27
C GLU A 127 -2.15 13.21 11.92
N LYS A 128 -3.32 13.27 12.56
CA LYS A 128 -4.23 14.41 12.42
C LYS A 128 -3.52 15.74 12.68
N GLY A 129 -3.65 16.66 11.72
CA GLY A 129 -3.11 18.03 11.82
C GLY A 129 -1.64 18.16 11.46
N VAL A 130 -0.97 17.07 11.06
CA VAL A 130 0.36 17.09 10.45
C VAL A 130 0.22 17.34 8.96
N ASP A 131 1.04 18.24 8.40
CA ASP A 131 1.11 18.46 6.96
C ASP A 131 1.91 17.31 6.30
N PRO A 132 1.28 16.45 5.46
CA PRO A 132 1.99 15.35 4.81
C PRO A 132 3.15 15.81 3.95
N LEU A 133 3.14 17.04 3.41
CA LEU A 133 4.21 17.56 2.56
C LEU A 133 5.58 17.60 3.27
N THR A 134 5.59 17.57 4.61
CA THR A 134 6.81 17.51 5.42
C THR A 134 7.35 16.09 5.59
N LEU A 135 6.56 15.06 5.23
CA LEU A 135 6.84 13.65 5.48
C LEU A 135 6.99 12.84 4.20
N VAL A 136 6.25 13.17 3.13
CA VAL A 136 6.17 12.36 1.89
C VAL A 136 7.52 12.12 1.25
N GLU A 137 7.69 10.89 0.75
CA GLU A 137 8.68 10.58 -0.28
C GLU A 137 7.96 10.40 -1.62
N ASN A 138 8.37 11.17 -2.62
CA ASN A 138 7.77 11.19 -3.95
C ASN A 138 8.60 10.36 -4.94
N TYR A 139 7.90 9.64 -5.81
CA TYR A 139 8.48 8.81 -6.86
C TYR A 139 7.81 9.12 -8.20
N THR A 140 8.60 9.10 -9.27
CA THR A 140 8.12 9.18 -10.65
C THR A 140 8.74 8.02 -11.41
N ILE A 141 7.91 7.17 -12.01
CA ILE A 141 8.32 5.92 -12.63
C ILE A 141 7.88 5.92 -14.10
N ASP A 142 8.82 5.60 -14.99
CA ASP A 142 8.53 5.33 -16.39
C ASP A 142 7.75 4.01 -16.51
N ILE A 143 6.56 4.09 -17.11
CA ILE A 143 5.65 2.97 -17.26
C ILE A 143 5.53 2.55 -18.72
N GLU A 144 5.54 1.24 -18.96
CA GLU A 144 5.33 0.62 -20.27
C GLU A 144 4.03 -0.18 -20.32
N GLU A 145 3.49 -0.35 -21.52
CA GLU A 145 2.35 -1.24 -21.74
C GLU A 145 2.69 -2.67 -21.28
N GLY A 146 1.78 -3.28 -20.51
CA GLY A 146 1.97 -4.61 -19.93
C GLY A 146 2.66 -4.60 -18.56
N ASP A 147 3.14 -3.45 -18.09
CA ASP A 147 3.61 -3.32 -16.71
C ASP A 147 2.50 -3.63 -15.71
N ILE A 148 2.89 -4.25 -14.60
CA ILE A 148 2.02 -4.55 -13.48
C ILE A 148 2.46 -3.67 -12.31
N ILE A 149 1.53 -2.90 -11.77
CA ILE A 149 1.75 -2.07 -10.59
C ILE A 149 1.02 -2.74 -9.43
N ILE A 150 1.74 -2.98 -8.34
CA ILE A 150 1.19 -3.43 -7.07
C ILE A 150 1.39 -2.29 -6.09
N ALA A 151 0.33 -1.80 -5.45
CA ALA A 151 0.41 -0.96 -4.26
C ALA A 151 -0.25 -1.68 -3.10
N ALA A 152 0.40 -1.75 -1.95
CA ALA A 152 -0.08 -2.50 -0.82
C ALA A 152 0.38 -1.94 0.52
N THR A 153 -0.29 -2.36 1.58
CA THR A 153 0.14 -2.18 2.97
C THR A 153 1.21 -3.19 3.35
N ASP A 154 1.83 -3.00 4.52
CA ASP A 154 2.94 -3.84 5.00
C ASP A 154 2.54 -5.31 5.19
N GLY A 155 1.27 -5.62 5.43
CA GLY A 155 0.76 -6.99 5.53
C GLY A 155 1.11 -7.88 4.33
N LEU A 156 1.27 -7.31 3.14
CA LEU A 156 1.86 -8.02 1.99
C LEU A 156 3.39 -8.08 2.08
N PHE A 157 4.04 -6.92 2.21
CA PHE A 157 5.49 -6.76 2.10
C PHE A 157 6.29 -7.44 3.22
N ASP A 158 5.68 -7.63 4.39
CA ASP A 158 6.24 -8.35 5.53
C ASP A 158 6.24 -9.86 5.34
N ASN A 159 5.38 -10.37 4.45
CA ASN A 159 5.09 -11.80 4.34
C ASN A 159 5.48 -12.42 3.00
N VAL A 160 5.58 -11.65 1.92
CA VAL A 160 5.87 -12.18 0.58
C VAL A 160 7.07 -11.46 -0.03
N TYR A 161 8.06 -12.24 -0.47
CA TYR A 161 9.25 -11.66 -1.11
C TYR A 161 8.93 -11.09 -2.50
N GLU A 162 9.65 -10.04 -2.89
CA GLU A 162 9.50 -9.36 -4.19
C GLU A 162 9.57 -10.33 -5.39
N GLN A 163 10.52 -11.26 -5.37
CA GLN A 163 10.70 -12.24 -6.43
C GLN A 163 9.57 -13.29 -6.44
N GLU A 164 9.00 -13.59 -5.27
CA GLU A 164 7.84 -14.47 -5.14
C GLU A 164 6.59 -13.80 -5.70
N MET A 165 6.37 -12.52 -5.37
CA MET A 165 5.29 -11.71 -5.96
C MET A 165 5.39 -11.67 -7.48
N ALA A 166 6.58 -11.38 -8.03
CA ALA A 166 6.80 -11.36 -9.49
C ALA A 166 6.51 -12.71 -10.16
N ALA A 167 6.90 -13.82 -9.52
CA ALA A 167 6.61 -15.16 -10.01
C ALA A 167 5.10 -15.49 -9.94
N MET A 168 4.40 -15.06 -8.90
CA MET A 168 2.95 -15.22 -8.77
C MET A 168 2.20 -14.44 -9.84
N ILE A 169 2.55 -13.17 -10.05
CA ILE A 169 1.98 -12.33 -11.10
C ILE A 169 2.22 -12.94 -12.49
N SER A 170 3.44 -13.42 -12.76
CA SER A 170 3.76 -14.07 -14.04
C SER A 170 2.88 -15.30 -14.30
N LYS A 171 2.62 -16.13 -13.28
CA LYS A 171 1.70 -17.27 -13.39
C LYS A 171 0.25 -16.84 -13.60
N SER A 172 -0.19 -15.81 -12.89
CA SER A 172 -1.54 -15.27 -13.03
C SER A 172 -1.79 -14.69 -14.42
N LEU A 173 -0.81 -13.99 -15.00
CA LEU A 173 -0.87 -13.49 -16.38
C LEU A 173 -0.95 -14.62 -17.41
N GLN A 174 -0.18 -15.70 -17.23
CA GLN A 174 -0.25 -16.89 -18.09
C GLN A 174 -1.62 -17.58 -18.04
N ALA A 175 -2.32 -17.47 -16.91
CA ALA A 175 -3.66 -17.99 -16.70
C ALA A 175 -4.78 -16.99 -17.07
N ASP A 176 -4.43 -15.81 -17.62
CA ASP A 176 -5.36 -14.74 -18.01
C ASP A 176 -6.27 -14.28 -16.86
N LEU A 177 -5.74 -14.26 -15.64
CA LEU A 177 -6.47 -13.82 -14.45
C LEU A 177 -6.65 -12.31 -14.46
N LYS A 178 -7.75 -11.83 -13.88
CA LYS A 178 -8.01 -10.40 -13.70
C LYS A 178 -7.18 -9.83 -12.55
N PRO A 179 -6.93 -8.50 -12.53
CA PRO A 179 -6.14 -7.87 -11.47
C PRO A 179 -6.65 -8.18 -10.04
N ALA A 180 -7.98 -8.21 -9.85
CA ALA A 180 -8.59 -8.55 -8.57
C ALA A 180 -8.25 -9.98 -8.10
N GLU A 181 -8.23 -10.96 -9.02
CA GLU A 181 -7.84 -12.35 -8.70
C GLU A 181 -6.34 -12.44 -8.38
N MET A 182 -5.51 -11.62 -9.03
CA MET A 182 -4.09 -11.51 -8.69
C MET A 182 -3.89 -10.96 -7.28
N ALA A 183 -4.62 -9.90 -6.92
CA ALA A 183 -4.60 -9.32 -5.58
C ALA A 183 -5.05 -10.35 -4.52
N GLU A 184 -6.11 -11.12 -4.80
CA GLU A 184 -6.60 -12.18 -3.91
C GLU A 184 -5.55 -13.28 -3.71
N HIS A 185 -4.86 -13.72 -4.77
CA HIS A 185 -3.78 -14.69 -4.65
C HIS A 185 -2.60 -14.18 -3.82
N LEU A 186 -2.22 -12.91 -3.99
CA LEU A 186 -1.17 -12.28 -3.19
C LEU A 186 -1.58 -12.18 -1.71
N ALA A 187 -2.80 -11.74 -1.43
CA ALA A 187 -3.35 -11.66 -0.07
C ALA A 187 -3.42 -13.04 0.59
N ALA A 188 -3.91 -14.06 -0.14
CA ALA A 188 -3.97 -15.43 0.37
C ALA A 188 -2.58 -15.96 0.76
N ARG A 189 -1.56 -15.64 -0.05
CA ARG A 189 -0.18 -16.02 0.24
C ARG A 189 0.40 -15.28 1.44
N ALA A 190 0.20 -13.96 1.51
CA ALA A 190 0.63 -13.15 2.65
C ALA A 190 0.02 -13.68 3.96
N HIS A 191 -1.27 -13.98 3.94
CA HIS A 191 -2.04 -14.49 5.08
C HIS A 191 -1.67 -15.93 5.49
N GLU A 192 -1.25 -16.77 4.53
CA GLU A 192 -0.67 -18.10 4.79
C GLU A 192 0.67 -17.97 5.54
N VAL A 193 1.59 -17.14 5.01
CA VAL A 193 2.91 -16.93 5.62
C VAL A 193 2.79 -16.23 6.97
N GLY A 194 1.94 -15.21 7.09
CA GLY A 194 1.68 -14.46 8.31
C GLY A 194 1.19 -15.34 9.48
N ARG A 195 0.45 -16.42 9.20
CA ARG A 195 0.03 -17.41 10.21
C ARG A 195 1.11 -18.37 10.64
N SER A 196 2.16 -18.53 9.85
CA SER A 196 3.22 -19.47 10.14
C SER A 196 4.15 -18.89 11.19
N GLY A 197 4.25 -19.54 12.36
CA GLY A 197 5.27 -19.23 13.37
C GLY A 197 6.66 -19.81 13.05
N ALA A 198 6.86 -20.33 11.85
CA ALA A 198 8.10 -20.94 11.41
C ALA A 198 8.38 -20.62 9.93
N GLY A 199 9.65 -20.69 9.56
CA GLY A 199 10.11 -20.37 8.21
C GLY A 199 10.67 -18.96 8.10
N ARG A 200 11.10 -18.61 6.89
CA ARG A 200 11.59 -17.27 6.56
C ARG A 200 10.51 -16.47 5.87
N SER A 201 10.51 -15.18 6.16
CA SER A 201 9.66 -14.13 5.62
C SER A 201 10.48 -12.84 5.58
N PRO A 202 10.10 -11.85 4.75
CA PRO A 202 10.69 -10.52 4.80
C PRO A 202 10.72 -9.93 6.22
N PHE A 203 9.63 -10.08 6.98
CA PHE A 203 9.55 -9.60 8.36
C PHE A 203 10.57 -10.29 9.28
N SER A 204 10.65 -11.63 9.24
CA SER A 204 11.60 -12.36 10.09
C SER A 204 13.06 -12.03 9.75
N ASP A 205 13.37 -11.83 8.48
CA ASP A 205 14.70 -11.42 8.05
C ASP A 205 15.04 -10.01 8.59
N SER A 206 14.08 -9.08 8.50
CA SER A 206 14.20 -7.74 9.07
C SER A 206 14.34 -7.77 10.60
N ALA A 207 13.60 -8.65 11.29
CA ALA A 207 13.68 -8.82 12.74
C ALA A 207 15.08 -9.29 13.16
N VAL A 208 15.61 -10.30 12.46
CA VAL A 208 16.97 -10.80 12.70
C VAL A 208 18.01 -9.71 12.43
N ALA A 209 17.87 -8.96 11.34
CA ALA A 209 18.76 -7.84 11.01
C ALA A 209 18.74 -6.73 12.08
N ALA A 210 17.60 -6.51 12.73
CA ALA A 210 17.43 -5.58 13.83
C ALA A 210 17.92 -6.11 15.21
N GLY A 211 18.40 -7.35 15.26
CA GLY A 211 18.99 -7.96 16.46
C GLY A 211 18.06 -8.90 17.23
N TYR A 212 16.84 -9.18 16.74
CA TYR A 212 15.94 -10.18 17.30
C TYR A 212 16.36 -11.59 16.86
N LEU A 213 17.50 -12.04 17.37
CA LEU A 213 18.11 -13.33 17.00
C LEU A 213 17.16 -14.50 17.25
N GLY A 214 17.00 -15.36 16.24
CA GLY A 214 16.16 -16.55 16.31
C GLY A 214 14.67 -16.31 16.02
N PHE A 215 14.26 -15.07 15.70
CA PHE A 215 12.91 -14.81 15.18
C PHE A 215 12.70 -15.57 13.86
N SER A 216 11.52 -16.18 13.70
CA SER A 216 11.11 -16.96 12.53
C SER A 216 9.60 -16.89 12.36
N GLY A 217 9.12 -17.10 11.14
CA GLY A 217 7.71 -17.02 10.80
C GLY A 217 7.32 -15.70 10.12
N GLY A 218 6.07 -15.56 9.75
CA GLY A 218 5.50 -14.32 9.23
C GLY A 218 4.96 -13.39 10.32
N LYS A 219 4.32 -12.31 9.90
CA LYS A 219 3.56 -11.37 10.74
C LYS A 219 2.13 -11.35 10.21
N LEU A 220 1.19 -11.95 10.93
CA LEU A 220 -0.22 -11.88 10.52
C LEU A 220 -0.70 -10.44 10.70
N ASP A 221 -1.22 -9.85 9.63
CA ASP A 221 -1.65 -8.46 9.59
C ASP A 221 -2.88 -8.27 8.69
N ASP A 222 -3.52 -7.10 8.78
CA ASP A 222 -4.46 -6.65 7.75
C ASP A 222 -3.71 -6.43 6.43
N THR A 223 -4.41 -6.53 5.30
CA THR A 223 -3.76 -6.48 3.99
C THR A 223 -4.67 -5.88 2.92
N ALA A 224 -4.37 -4.65 2.51
CA ALA A 224 -4.91 -4.01 1.32
C ALA A 224 -3.92 -4.10 0.16
N ILE A 225 -4.41 -4.53 -1.01
CA ILE A 225 -3.61 -4.67 -2.24
C ILE A 225 -4.41 -4.12 -3.41
N VAL A 226 -3.83 -3.17 -4.13
CA VAL A 226 -4.26 -2.71 -5.44
C VAL A 226 -3.31 -3.27 -6.50
N VAL A 227 -3.86 -4.00 -7.46
CA VAL A 227 -3.11 -4.45 -8.65
C VAL A 227 -3.68 -3.75 -9.88
N SER A 228 -2.79 -3.11 -10.64
CA SER A 228 -3.12 -2.41 -11.88
C SER A 228 -2.30 -2.99 -13.03
N ILE A 229 -2.95 -3.19 -14.18
CA ILE A 229 -2.29 -3.63 -15.42
C ILE A 229 -2.32 -2.46 -16.39
N VAL A 230 -1.15 -2.04 -16.85
CA VAL A 230 -1.02 -0.94 -17.80
C VAL A 230 -1.39 -1.44 -19.19
N ARG A 231 -2.33 -0.75 -19.83
CA ARG A 231 -2.82 -1.05 -21.18
C ARG A 231 -2.77 0.22 -22.02
N ARG A 232 -2.52 0.09 -23.33
CA ARG A 232 -2.84 1.19 -24.24
C ARG A 232 -4.34 1.39 -24.29
N SER A 233 -4.76 2.65 -24.32
CA SER A 233 -6.14 2.98 -24.66
C SER A 233 -6.45 2.49 -26.07
N GLU A 234 -7.50 1.69 -26.22
CA GLU A 234 -8.05 1.40 -27.54
C GLU A 234 -8.79 2.65 -28.03
N ALA A 235 -8.33 3.21 -29.15
CA ALA A 235 -8.91 4.39 -29.78
C ALA A 235 -10.25 4.11 -30.47
#